data_AF-A0A8J9T947-F1
#
_entry.id   AF-A0A8J9T947-F1
#
_cell.length_a   1.000
_cell.length_b   1.000
_cell.length_c   1.000
_cell.angle_alpha   90.00
_cell.angle_beta   90.00
_cell.angle_gamma   90.00
#
_symmetry.space_group_name_H-M   'P 1'
#
loop_
_entity.id
_entity.type
_entity.pdbx_description
1 polymer ?
#
loop_
_entity_poly.entity_id
_entity_poly.type
_entity_poly.pdbx_seq_one_letter_code
_entity_poly.pdbx_strand_id
1 'polypeptide(L)'
;MEKAPPSICKWIQTLELGYSDVEKPPDGGICFHCAGRHAKLLKCARCKVATYCQRDCQVEDWKIGKHKLACQSYARVGPSMQIDDEDDKQQACNELFGRIRFYVCPYAVHKATTLGRGFLFIQSDRTLATMSLTLPKDSYGRPTDNRALLIYYLTLGEFDAEVCREDFEMATVRTKLQEAVENYDEEDEIVILMRFRCGHVSLGTSALVPDHRVCKKLGIDYYSESTAAALQLNIDDS
;
A
#
# COMPACT_ATOMS: atom_id res chain seq x y z
N MET A 1 11.78 3.68 24.60
CA MET A 1 10.85 4.03 23.50
C MET A 1 11.71 4.38 22.30
N GLU A 2 11.85 3.48 21.33
CA GLU A 2 12.42 3.87 20.04
C GLU A 2 11.47 4.89 19.41
N LYS A 3 12.00 6.05 19.00
CA LYS A 3 11.21 7.03 18.26
C LYS A 3 10.76 6.37 16.97
N ALA A 4 9.47 6.49 16.64
CA ALA A 4 8.98 6.05 15.34
C ALA A 4 9.84 6.70 14.24
N PRO A 5 10.21 5.96 13.18
CA PRO A 5 10.95 6.53 12.07
C PRO A 5 10.17 7.71 11.49
N PRO A 6 10.85 8.74 10.97
CA PRO A 6 10.18 9.90 10.39
C PRO A 6 9.25 9.45 9.25
N SER A 7 8.03 10.00 9.24
CA SER A 7 7.03 9.71 8.22
C SER A 7 7.58 10.03 6.83
N ILE A 8 7.45 9.09 5.89
CA ILE A 8 7.90 9.27 4.50
C ILE A 8 6.95 10.23 3.77
N CYS A 9 5.66 10.12 4.04
CA CYS A 9 4.63 10.96 3.48
C CYS A 9 4.09 11.93 4.53
N LYS A 10 3.66 13.11 4.09
CA LYS A 10 2.80 14.01 4.83
C LYS A 10 1.36 13.78 4.36
N TRP A 11 0.59 13.03 5.13
CA TRP A 11 -0.81 12.75 4.83
C TRP A 11 -1.68 14.00 5.09
N ILE A 12 -2.51 14.34 4.11
CA ILE A 12 -3.37 15.52 4.07
C ILE A 12 -4.81 15.13 4.41
N GLN A 13 -5.30 14.02 3.85
CA GLN A 13 -6.65 13.54 4.04
C GLN A 13 -6.71 12.02 3.94
N THR A 14 -7.45 11.38 4.84
CA THR A 14 -7.82 9.97 4.77
C THR A 14 -9.35 9.87 4.72
N LEU A 15 -9.87 8.98 3.87
CA LEU A 15 -11.30 8.72 3.71
C LEU A 15 -11.54 7.21 3.65
N GLU A 16 -12.72 6.80 4.08
CA GLU A 16 -13.25 5.45 3.84
C GLU A 16 -14.48 5.59 2.95
N LEU A 17 -14.38 5.10 1.72
CA LEU A 17 -15.48 5.03 0.79
C LEU A 17 -16.42 3.89 1.18
N GLY A 18 -17.71 4.02 0.88
CA GLY A 18 -18.80 3.16 1.33
C GLY A 18 -18.83 1.75 0.72
N TYR A 19 -17.67 1.18 0.37
CA TYR A 19 -17.58 -0.11 -0.29
C TYR A 19 -18.00 -1.24 0.67
N SER A 20 -18.90 -2.10 0.23
CA SER A 20 -19.65 -3.01 1.10
C SER A 20 -19.05 -4.42 1.20
N ASP A 21 -17.73 -4.57 1.05
CA ASP A 21 -17.08 -5.89 1.02
C ASP A 21 -16.36 -6.22 2.32
N VAL A 22 -17.14 -6.51 3.37
CA VAL A 22 -16.60 -7.23 4.54
C VAL A 22 -16.71 -8.72 4.25
N GLU A 23 -15.66 -9.30 3.67
CA GLU A 23 -15.55 -10.75 3.57
C GLU A 23 -15.49 -11.35 4.99
N LYS A 24 -16.41 -12.28 5.28
CA LYS A 24 -16.44 -12.92 6.59
C LYS A 24 -15.14 -13.71 6.82
N PRO A 25 -14.58 -13.66 8.05
CA PRO A 25 -13.49 -14.55 8.44
C PRO A 25 -13.85 -15.99 8.08
N PRO A 26 -12.94 -16.73 7.43
CA PRO A 26 -13.21 -18.13 7.15
C PRO A 26 -13.19 -18.95 8.44
N ASP A 27 -13.92 -20.06 8.43
CA ASP A 27 -13.94 -20.99 9.57
C ASP A 27 -12.57 -21.65 9.76
N GLY A 28 -11.86 -21.21 10.81
CA GLY A 28 -10.61 -21.79 11.27
C GLY A 28 -9.35 -21.27 10.56
N GLY A 29 -8.30 -21.06 11.35
CA GLY A 29 -6.95 -20.80 10.86
C GLY A 29 -6.19 -22.09 10.54
N ILE A 30 -5.09 -21.96 9.79
CA ILE A 30 -4.12 -23.03 9.55
C ILE A 30 -2.80 -22.71 10.23
N CYS A 31 -1.96 -23.72 10.45
CA CYS A 31 -0.61 -23.50 10.97
C CYS A 31 0.19 -22.62 9.99
N PHE A 32 0.73 -21.51 10.48
CA PHE A 32 1.50 -20.56 9.68
C PHE A 32 2.80 -21.18 9.13
N HIS A 33 3.31 -22.23 9.75
CA HIS A 33 4.51 -22.92 9.28
C HIS A 33 4.19 -24.03 8.29
N CYS A 34 3.46 -25.06 8.72
CA CYS A 34 3.24 -26.28 7.93
C CYS A 34 1.99 -26.24 7.04
N ALA A 35 1.21 -25.15 7.08
CA ALA A 35 -0.07 -24.98 6.39
C ALA A 35 -1.16 -26.02 6.73
N GLY A 36 -0.93 -26.87 7.72
CA GLY A 36 -1.87 -27.91 8.15
C GLY A 36 -3.07 -27.36 8.93
N ARG A 37 -4.20 -28.05 8.82
CA ARG A 37 -5.38 -27.86 9.68
C ARG A 37 -5.23 -28.70 10.93
N HIS A 38 -5.47 -28.11 12.10
CA HIS A 38 -5.36 -28.78 13.39
C HIS A 38 -6.53 -28.42 14.30
N ALA A 39 -6.96 -29.36 15.14
CA ALA A 39 -8.08 -29.15 16.06
C ALA A 39 -7.82 -28.04 17.09
N LYS A 40 -6.54 -27.82 17.45
CA LYS A 40 -6.11 -26.77 18.36
C LYS A 40 -4.86 -26.10 17.81
N LEU A 41 -4.87 -24.78 17.80
CA LEU A 41 -3.73 -23.96 17.39
C LEU A 41 -3.31 -23.02 18.52
N LEU A 42 -2.01 -22.89 18.70
CA LEU A 42 -1.36 -21.92 19.58
C LEU A 42 -1.23 -20.59 18.83
N LYS A 43 -1.50 -19.47 19.51
CA LYS A 43 -1.33 -18.13 18.94
C LYS A 43 0.04 -17.56 19.30
N CYS A 44 0.66 -16.84 18.37
CA CYS A 44 1.85 -16.05 18.66
C CYS A 44 1.53 -15.06 19.80
N ALA A 45 2.33 -15.08 20.86
CA ALA A 45 2.09 -14.25 22.03
C ALA A 45 2.27 -12.75 21.74
N ARG A 46 2.98 -12.36 20.67
CA ARG A 46 3.25 -10.98 20.29
C ARG A 46 2.14 -10.38 19.42
N CYS A 47 1.89 -10.93 18.22
CA CYS A 47 0.86 -10.39 17.32
C CYS A 47 -0.55 -10.88 17.64
N LYS A 48 -0.72 -11.99 18.38
CA LYS A 48 -2.01 -12.65 18.65
C LYS A 48 -2.77 -13.15 17.40
N VAL A 49 -2.14 -13.09 16.23
CA VAL A 49 -2.72 -13.48 14.94
C VAL A 49 -2.16 -14.82 14.46
N ALA A 50 -0.85 -14.90 14.22
CA ALA A 50 -0.23 -16.10 13.68
C ALA A 50 -0.49 -17.33 14.56
N THR A 51 -0.88 -18.43 13.94
CA THR A 51 -1.28 -19.67 14.62
C THR A 51 -0.38 -20.85 14.28
N TYR A 52 -0.17 -21.75 15.23
CA TYR A 52 0.77 -22.87 15.11
C TYR A 52 0.22 -24.14 15.75
N CYS A 53 0.46 -25.30 15.16
CA CYS A 53 0.07 -26.58 15.76
C CYS A 53 0.89 -26.92 17.01
N GLN A 54 2.15 -26.49 17.04
CA GLN A 54 3.09 -26.73 18.14
C GLN A 54 4.18 -25.66 18.20
N ARG A 55 4.95 -25.67 19.29
CA ARG A 55 6.02 -24.69 19.53
C ARG A 55 7.13 -24.76 18.48
N ASP A 56 7.45 -25.94 17.96
CA ASP A 56 8.51 -26.10 16.97
C ASP A 56 8.18 -25.35 15.67
N CYS A 57 6.95 -25.50 15.18
CA CYS A 57 6.46 -24.72 14.03
C CYS A 57 6.53 -23.21 14.26
N GLN A 58 6.28 -22.73 15.48
CA GLN A 58 6.44 -21.31 15.79
C GLN A 58 7.91 -20.87 15.71
N VAL A 59 8.84 -21.67 16.24
CA VAL A 59 10.28 -21.37 16.23
C VAL A 59 10.84 -21.38 14.81
N GLU A 60 10.42 -22.35 13.99
CA GLU A 60 10.80 -22.47 12.59
C GLU A 60 10.24 -21.32 11.75
N ASP A 61 8.96 -20.98 11.91
CA ASP A 61 8.36 -19.83 11.21
C ASP A 61 8.99 -18.49 11.61
N TRP A 62 9.42 -18.36 12.87
CA TRP A 62 10.14 -17.17 13.35
C TRP A 62 11.47 -16.95 12.62
N LYS A 63 12.24 -18.03 12.40
CA LYS A 63 13.59 -17.96 11.82
C LYS A 63 13.59 -18.06 10.30
N ILE A 64 12.87 -19.05 9.77
CA ILE A 64 12.88 -19.44 8.35
C ILE A 64 11.64 -18.88 7.64
N GLY A 65 10.47 -18.97 8.26
CA GLY A 65 9.21 -18.46 7.71
C GLY A 65 9.05 -16.94 7.72
N LYS A 66 10.08 -16.20 8.14
CA LYS A 66 10.13 -14.73 8.19
C LYS A 66 9.07 -14.08 9.09
N HIS A 67 8.41 -14.83 9.98
CA HIS A 67 7.42 -14.24 10.90
C HIS A 67 8.03 -13.18 11.82
N LYS A 68 9.33 -13.28 12.15
CA LYS A 68 10.02 -12.22 12.91
C LYS A 68 9.87 -10.83 12.27
N LEU A 69 9.95 -10.75 10.94
CA LEU A 69 9.81 -9.51 10.17
C LEU A 69 8.33 -9.11 10.04
N ALA A 70 7.45 -10.08 9.84
CA ALA A 70 6.02 -9.85 9.59
C ALA A 70 5.16 -9.69 10.85
N CYS A 71 5.69 -10.01 12.03
CA CYS A 71 4.92 -10.06 13.27
C CYS A 71 4.25 -8.71 13.59
N GLN A 72 4.90 -7.59 13.26
CA GLN A 72 4.33 -6.27 13.49
C GLN A 72 3.18 -5.97 12.51
N SER A 73 3.33 -6.29 11.22
CA SER A 73 2.23 -6.09 10.26
C SER A 73 1.01 -6.94 10.61
N TYR A 74 1.20 -8.16 11.13
CA TYR A 74 0.08 -8.96 11.63
C TYR A 74 -0.57 -8.37 12.88
N ALA A 75 0.21 -7.77 13.78
CA ALA A 75 -0.34 -7.13 14.97
C ALA A 75 -1.24 -5.93 14.59
N ARG A 76 -0.82 -5.16 13.58
CA ARG A 76 -1.57 -4.04 12.99
C ARG A 76 -2.89 -4.49 12.34
N VAL A 77 -2.82 -5.52 11.48
CA VAL A 77 -3.97 -6.01 10.70
C VAL A 77 -4.95 -6.83 11.54
N GLY A 78 -4.48 -7.44 12.63
CA GLY A 78 -5.31 -8.23 13.51
C GLY A 78 -5.93 -9.48 12.85
N PRO A 79 -6.77 -10.22 13.59
CA PRO A 79 -7.37 -11.46 13.11
C PRO A 79 -8.51 -11.24 12.11
N SER A 80 -9.08 -10.04 12.02
CA SER A 80 -10.21 -9.71 11.15
C SER A 80 -9.80 -9.26 9.75
N MET A 81 -8.51 -9.13 9.45
CA MET A 81 -8.01 -8.53 8.20
C MET A 81 -8.51 -7.08 8.02
N GLN A 82 -8.53 -6.30 9.10
CA GLN A 82 -9.00 -4.92 9.13
C GLN A 82 -8.00 -4.06 9.91
N ILE A 83 -7.78 -2.83 9.46
CA ILE A 83 -6.97 -1.84 10.19
C ILE A 83 -7.96 -0.78 10.67
N ASP A 84 -8.22 -0.76 11.97
CA ASP A 84 -9.24 0.12 12.55
C ASP A 84 -8.66 1.49 12.96
N ASP A 85 -7.38 1.50 13.35
CA ASP A 85 -6.69 2.68 13.83
C ASP A 85 -6.12 3.52 12.67
N GLU A 86 -6.37 4.84 12.71
CA GLU A 86 -5.98 5.76 11.63
C GLU A 86 -4.46 5.93 11.53
N ASP A 87 -3.73 5.93 12.64
CA ASP A 87 -2.26 6.04 12.63
C ASP A 87 -1.65 4.77 12.01
N ASP A 88 -2.23 3.61 12.30
CA ASP A 88 -1.84 2.34 11.67
C ASP A 88 -2.14 2.32 10.17
N LYS A 89 -3.27 2.88 9.71
CA LYS A 89 -3.56 3.02 8.28
C LYS A 89 -2.53 3.91 7.59
N GLN A 90 -2.22 5.07 8.18
CA GLN A 90 -1.18 5.97 7.66
C GLN A 90 0.19 5.31 7.66
N GLN A 91 0.52 4.52 8.69
CA GLN A 91 1.75 3.76 8.75
C GLN A 91 1.82 2.70 7.64
N ALA A 92 0.71 2.00 7.37
CA ALA A 92 0.64 1.03 6.28
C ALA A 92 0.85 1.70 4.91
N CYS A 93 0.19 2.81 4.64
CA CYS A 93 0.39 3.58 3.40
C CYS A 93 1.82 4.12 3.28
N ASN A 94 2.41 4.61 4.39
CA ASN A 94 3.79 5.07 4.43
C ASN A 94 4.80 3.96 4.09
N GLU A 95 4.64 2.78 4.70
CA GLU A 95 5.50 1.62 4.45
C GLU A 95 5.37 1.14 3.01
N LEU A 96 4.15 1.11 2.48
CA LEU A 96 3.88 0.71 1.10
C LEU A 96 4.52 1.68 0.10
N PHE A 97 4.31 2.99 0.27
CA PHE A 97 4.95 3.99 -0.57
C PHE A 97 6.48 3.93 -0.46
N GLY A 98 7.00 3.75 0.75
CA GLY A 98 8.42 3.64 1.01
C GLY A 98 9.12 2.54 0.21
N ARG A 99 8.43 1.42 -0.07
CA ARG A 99 8.96 0.31 -0.89
C ARG A 99 9.00 0.62 -2.38
N ILE A 100 8.08 1.43 -2.87
CA ILE A 100 7.90 1.68 -4.30
C ILE A 100 8.44 3.04 -4.77
N ARG A 101 8.67 4.00 -3.86
CA ARG A 101 9.00 5.40 -4.19
C ARG A 101 10.17 5.55 -5.16
N PHE A 102 11.19 4.68 -5.06
CA PHE A 102 12.34 4.71 -5.95
C PHE A 102 11.98 4.45 -7.43
N TYR A 103 10.89 3.72 -7.69
CA TYR A 103 10.39 3.44 -9.03
C TYR A 103 9.30 4.44 -9.45
N VAL A 104 8.39 4.79 -8.53
CA VAL A 104 7.25 5.65 -8.87
C VAL A 104 7.60 7.14 -8.95
N CYS A 105 8.63 7.62 -8.25
CA CYS A 105 9.07 9.02 -8.37
C CYS A 105 9.69 9.31 -9.75
N PRO A 106 10.64 8.51 -10.29
CA PRO A 106 11.10 8.68 -11.67
C PRO A 106 9.97 8.56 -12.70
N TYR A 107 9.01 7.66 -12.49
CA TYR A 107 7.82 7.54 -13.33
C TYR A 107 6.99 8.83 -13.35
N ALA A 108 6.72 9.40 -12.17
CA ALA A 108 5.98 10.66 -12.04
C ALA A 108 6.68 11.81 -12.75
N VAL A 109 7.99 11.99 -12.50
CA VAL A 109 8.80 13.05 -13.13
C VAL A 109 8.81 12.89 -14.64
N HIS A 110 8.97 11.66 -15.14
CA HIS A 110 8.92 11.40 -16.58
C HIS A 110 7.57 11.80 -17.20
N LYS A 111 6.45 11.34 -16.63
CA LYS A 111 5.11 11.65 -17.14
C LYS A 111 4.78 13.15 -17.04
N ALA A 112 5.23 13.83 -15.99
CA ALA A 112 5.08 15.27 -15.84
C ALA A 112 5.72 16.06 -16.98
N THR A 113 6.85 15.59 -17.55
CA THR A 113 7.49 16.28 -18.68
C THR A 113 6.64 16.32 -19.95
N THR A 114 5.70 15.38 -20.11
CA THR A 114 4.83 15.27 -21.28
C THR A 114 3.41 15.75 -21.03
N LEU A 115 2.88 15.49 -19.83
CA LEU A 115 1.49 15.77 -19.47
C LEU A 115 1.32 17.08 -18.69
N GLY A 116 2.43 17.65 -18.18
CA GLY A 116 2.40 18.77 -17.26
C GLY A 116 2.10 18.33 -15.83
N ARG A 117 1.74 19.30 -14.99
CA ARG A 117 1.48 19.12 -13.55
C ARG A 117 0.34 18.15 -13.28
N GLY A 118 0.53 17.30 -12.27
CA GLY A 118 -0.37 16.20 -11.93
C GLY A 118 0.04 15.51 -10.64
N PHE A 119 -0.40 14.27 -10.46
CA PHE A 119 -0.16 13.49 -9.25
C PHE A 119 -0.10 11.99 -9.54
N LEU A 120 0.44 11.23 -8.59
CA LEU A 120 0.41 9.78 -8.64
C LEU A 120 -0.94 9.28 -8.08
N PHE A 121 -1.72 8.62 -8.93
CA PHE A 121 -2.86 7.82 -8.50
C PHE A 121 -2.45 6.35 -8.40
N ILE A 122 -2.38 5.84 -7.18
CA ILE A 122 -1.90 4.50 -6.84
C ILE A 122 -3.09 3.68 -6.36
N GLN A 123 -3.40 2.58 -7.03
CA GLN A 123 -4.53 1.75 -6.67
C GLN A 123 -4.22 0.26 -6.60
N SER A 124 -4.98 -0.45 -5.78
CA SER A 124 -4.96 -1.91 -5.72
C SER A 124 -6.38 -2.47 -5.71
N ASP A 125 -6.56 -3.64 -6.32
CA ASP A 125 -7.74 -4.49 -6.17
C ASP A 125 -7.73 -5.27 -4.84
N ARG A 126 -6.72 -5.07 -4.00
CA ARG A 126 -6.63 -5.62 -2.65
C ARG A 126 -6.94 -4.57 -1.59
N THR A 127 -7.32 -5.05 -0.41
CA THR A 127 -7.57 -4.20 0.76
C THR A 127 -6.26 -3.64 1.32
N LEU A 128 -6.31 -2.49 2.01
CA LEU A 128 -5.13 -1.94 2.68
C LEU A 128 -4.53 -2.96 3.66
N ALA A 129 -5.38 -3.69 4.40
CA ALA A 129 -4.95 -4.77 5.28
C ALA A 129 -4.08 -5.80 4.54
N THR A 130 -4.55 -6.32 3.39
CA THR A 130 -3.80 -7.29 2.57
C THR A 130 -2.47 -6.71 2.06
N MET A 131 -2.49 -5.46 1.59
CA MET A 131 -1.30 -4.77 1.07
C MET A 131 -0.29 -4.39 2.15
N SER A 132 -0.75 -4.22 3.40
CA SER A 132 0.11 -3.86 4.54
C SER A 132 0.90 -5.04 5.12
N LEU A 133 0.52 -6.28 4.79
CA LEU A 133 1.21 -7.46 5.29
C LEU A 133 2.63 -7.56 4.71
N THR A 134 3.60 -7.94 5.53
CA THR A 134 4.98 -8.09 5.05
C THR A 134 5.14 -9.35 4.20
N LEU A 135 4.37 -10.40 4.48
CA LEU A 135 4.40 -11.66 3.73
C LEU A 135 3.10 -11.81 2.93
N PRO A 136 3.13 -12.52 1.79
CA PRO A 136 1.94 -12.82 1.00
C PRO A 136 1.10 -13.92 1.66
N LYS A 137 0.71 -13.69 2.91
CA LYS A 137 0.00 -14.64 3.76
C LYS A 137 -0.94 -13.89 4.70
N ASP A 138 -2.23 -14.18 4.65
CA ASP A 138 -3.26 -13.52 5.45
C ASP A 138 -3.19 -13.90 6.95
N SER A 139 -4.05 -13.27 7.75
CA SER A 139 -4.16 -13.53 9.19
C SER A 139 -4.65 -14.93 9.57
N TYR A 140 -5.10 -15.72 8.59
CA TYR A 140 -5.54 -17.11 8.75
C TYR A 140 -4.48 -18.12 8.31
N GLY A 141 -3.33 -17.64 7.81
CA GLY A 141 -2.20 -18.44 7.37
C GLY A 141 -2.25 -18.83 5.89
N ARG A 142 -3.21 -18.30 5.12
CA ARG A 142 -3.43 -18.63 3.71
C ARG A 142 -2.63 -17.70 2.81
N PRO A 143 -2.14 -18.17 1.65
CA PRO A 143 -1.49 -17.30 0.68
C PRO A 143 -2.41 -16.16 0.24
N THR A 144 -1.85 -14.98 0.02
CA THR A 144 -2.53 -13.86 -0.63
C THR A 144 -1.92 -13.66 -2.01
N ASP A 145 -2.72 -13.87 -3.06
CA ASP A 145 -2.26 -13.71 -4.44
C ASP A 145 -2.43 -12.26 -4.92
N ASN A 146 -1.68 -11.89 -5.97
CA ASN A 146 -1.84 -10.62 -6.70
C ASN A 146 -1.79 -9.38 -5.80
N ARG A 147 -0.67 -9.16 -5.09
CA ARG A 147 -0.44 -7.91 -4.34
C ARG A 147 0.20 -6.87 -5.26
N ALA A 148 -0.54 -6.49 -6.29
CA ALA A 148 -0.11 -5.53 -7.27
C ALA A 148 -0.64 -4.13 -6.95
N LEU A 149 0.18 -3.14 -7.29
CA LEU A 149 -0.19 -1.74 -7.37
C LEU A 149 -0.21 -1.31 -8.83
N LEU A 150 -1.28 -0.66 -9.24
CA LEU A 150 -1.38 0.05 -10.50
C LEU A 150 -1.17 1.54 -10.23
N ILE A 151 -0.20 2.12 -10.93
CA ILE A 151 0.24 3.49 -10.74
C ILE A 151 0.00 4.28 -12.02
N TYR A 152 -0.84 5.28 -11.90
CA TYR A 152 -1.16 6.24 -12.95
C TYR A 152 -0.53 7.58 -12.58
N TYR A 153 -0.12 8.34 -13.60
CA TYR A 153 0.13 9.76 -13.44
C TYR A 153 -1.05 10.48 -14.08
N LEU A 154 -1.80 11.23 -13.30
CA LEU A 154 -3.02 11.89 -13.75
C LEU A 154 -2.92 13.40 -13.56
N THR A 155 -3.46 14.13 -14.52
CA THR A 155 -3.86 15.53 -14.34
C THR A 155 -5.17 15.60 -13.57
N LEU A 156 -5.51 16.78 -13.01
CA LEU A 156 -6.83 16.98 -12.39
C LEU A 156 -7.98 16.79 -13.39
N GLY A 157 -7.77 17.13 -14.66
CA GLY A 157 -8.76 16.93 -15.72
C GLY A 157 -9.04 15.45 -16.01
N GLU A 158 -7.99 14.62 -16.08
CA GLU A 158 -8.14 13.17 -16.23
C GLU A 158 -8.77 12.54 -14.99
N PHE A 159 -8.43 13.00 -13.79
CA PHE A 159 -9.08 12.55 -12.56
C PHE A 159 -10.59 12.82 -12.58
N ASP A 160 -11.00 14.03 -12.97
CA ASP A 160 -12.41 14.41 -13.05
C ASP A 160 -13.13 13.62 -14.17
N ALA A 161 -12.46 13.39 -15.30
CA ALA A 161 -13.05 12.72 -16.46
C ALA A 161 -13.10 11.20 -16.32
N GLU A 162 -12.11 10.56 -15.71
CA GLU A 162 -12.00 9.10 -15.70
C GLU A 162 -12.37 8.56 -14.33
N VAL A 163 -11.63 8.98 -13.29
CA VAL A 163 -11.76 8.40 -11.95
C VAL A 163 -13.08 8.78 -11.29
N CYS A 164 -13.43 10.07 -11.24
CA CYS A 164 -14.68 10.54 -10.63
C CYS A 164 -15.93 10.13 -11.42
N ARG A 165 -15.79 9.90 -12.73
CA ARG A 165 -16.91 9.45 -13.57
C ARG A 165 -17.22 7.98 -13.32
N GLU A 166 -16.20 7.16 -13.15
CA GLU A 166 -16.36 5.72 -12.85
C GLU A 166 -16.74 5.49 -11.38
N ASP A 167 -16.22 6.31 -10.48
CA ASP A 167 -16.51 6.25 -9.05
C ASP A 167 -16.78 7.65 -8.49
N PHE A 168 -18.06 7.99 -8.37
CA PHE A 168 -18.50 9.31 -7.90
C PHE A 168 -18.07 9.59 -6.45
N GLU A 169 -17.79 8.56 -5.63
CA GLU A 169 -17.34 8.78 -4.26
C GLU A 169 -15.92 9.38 -4.23
N MET A 170 -15.12 9.17 -5.27
CA MET A 170 -13.80 9.81 -5.42
C MET A 170 -13.89 11.34 -5.57
N ALA A 171 -15.05 11.89 -5.92
CA ALA A 171 -15.25 13.34 -5.93
C ALA A 171 -15.11 13.96 -4.52
N THR A 172 -15.22 13.16 -3.45
CA THR A 172 -15.08 13.63 -2.07
C THR A 172 -13.66 14.11 -1.70
N VAL A 173 -12.62 13.54 -2.32
CA VAL A 173 -11.21 13.94 -2.09
C VAL A 173 -10.78 15.12 -2.98
N ARG A 174 -11.58 15.43 -4.01
CA ARG A 174 -11.19 16.32 -5.11
C ARG A 174 -10.74 17.71 -4.67
N THR A 175 -11.42 18.35 -3.71
CA THR A 175 -11.02 19.69 -3.25
C THR A 175 -9.62 19.69 -2.65
N LYS A 176 -9.32 18.72 -1.77
CA LYS A 176 -7.99 18.59 -1.14
C LYS A 176 -6.92 18.13 -2.12
N LEU A 177 -7.28 17.29 -3.07
CA LEU A 177 -6.38 16.89 -4.14
C LEU A 177 -5.98 18.10 -5.00
N GLN A 178 -6.93 18.94 -5.40
CA GLN A 178 -6.65 20.16 -6.16
C GLN A 178 -5.70 21.08 -5.38
N GLU A 179 -6.02 21.36 -4.11
CA GLU A 179 -5.15 22.16 -3.23
C GLU A 179 -3.73 21.58 -3.17
N ALA A 180 -3.57 20.26 -3.05
CA ALA A 180 -2.25 19.62 -3.00
C ALA A 180 -1.49 19.76 -4.34
N VAL A 181 -2.16 19.50 -5.47
CA VAL A 181 -1.56 19.55 -6.81
C VAL A 181 -1.15 20.97 -7.19
N GLU A 182 -1.93 21.98 -6.83
CA GLU A 182 -1.62 23.38 -7.16
C GLU A 182 -0.43 23.94 -6.36
N ASN A 183 -0.13 23.37 -5.19
CA ASN A 183 0.80 23.98 -4.24
C ASN A 183 2.10 23.19 -4.00
N TYR A 184 2.25 21.96 -4.49
CA TYR A 184 3.51 21.22 -4.31
C TYR A 184 4.64 21.73 -5.22
N ASP A 185 5.88 21.58 -4.77
CA ASP A 185 7.08 21.84 -5.55
C ASP A 185 7.42 20.62 -6.43
N GLU A 186 7.41 20.79 -7.75
CA GLU A 186 7.67 19.71 -8.72
C GLU A 186 9.13 19.21 -8.70
N GLU A 187 10.07 20.00 -8.20
CA GLU A 187 11.48 19.63 -8.13
C GLU A 187 11.85 18.90 -6.82
N ASP A 188 11.00 19.00 -5.80
CA ASP A 188 11.29 18.43 -4.48
C ASP A 188 10.25 17.42 -4.01
N GLU A 189 9.00 17.52 -4.46
CA GLU A 189 7.86 16.78 -3.93
C GLU A 189 7.01 16.10 -5.02
N ILE A 190 6.18 15.16 -4.59
CA ILE A 190 5.11 14.57 -5.40
C ILE A 190 3.83 14.43 -4.57
N VAL A 191 2.68 14.70 -5.20
CA VAL A 191 1.36 14.41 -4.64
C VAL A 191 0.97 12.96 -4.94
N ILE A 192 0.44 12.29 -3.92
CA ILE A 192 0.10 10.87 -3.95
C ILE A 192 -1.34 10.70 -3.49
N LEU A 193 -2.15 10.02 -4.29
CA LEU A 193 -3.48 9.58 -3.94
C LEU A 193 -3.53 8.05 -4.02
N MET A 194 -3.72 7.40 -2.87
CA MET A 194 -3.85 5.94 -2.78
C MET A 194 -5.33 5.53 -2.68
N ARG A 195 -5.74 4.47 -3.37
CA ARG A 195 -7.06 3.81 -3.23
C ARG A 195 -6.93 2.30 -3.14
N PHE A 196 -7.63 1.70 -2.18
CA PHE A 196 -7.66 0.23 -2.00
C PHE A 196 -9.08 -0.33 -2.15
N ARG A 197 -9.20 -1.63 -2.41
CA ARG A 197 -10.51 -2.32 -2.57
C ARG A 197 -11.43 -2.19 -1.35
N CYS A 198 -10.90 -1.95 -0.15
CA CYS A 198 -11.73 -1.77 1.04
C CYS A 198 -12.36 -0.38 1.17
N GLY A 199 -12.15 0.52 0.20
CA GLY A 199 -12.66 1.90 0.26
C GLY A 199 -11.67 2.87 0.90
N HIS A 200 -10.56 2.38 1.44
CA HIS A 200 -9.55 3.24 2.02
C HIS A 200 -8.92 4.12 0.94
N VAL A 201 -8.95 5.43 1.17
CA VAL A 201 -8.32 6.47 0.34
C VAL A 201 -7.40 7.31 1.22
N SER A 202 -6.17 7.55 0.74
CA SER A 202 -5.22 8.42 1.42
C SER A 202 -4.55 9.38 0.45
N LEU A 203 -4.68 10.67 0.72
CA LEU A 203 -4.06 11.76 -0.02
C LEU A 203 -2.90 12.32 0.80
N GLY A 204 -1.73 12.48 0.19
CA GLY A 204 -0.59 13.11 0.83
C GLY A 204 0.45 13.62 -0.15
N THR A 205 1.53 14.18 0.39
CA THR A 205 2.74 14.51 -0.36
C THR A 205 3.94 13.72 0.17
N SER A 206 4.95 13.53 -0.67
CA SER A 206 6.24 12.99 -0.24
C SER A 206 7.36 13.65 -1.01
N ALA A 207 8.54 13.73 -0.40
CA ALA A 207 9.75 14.16 -1.10
C ALA A 207 10.09 13.16 -2.22
N LEU A 208 10.60 13.67 -3.34
CA LEU A 208 11.09 12.85 -4.43
C LEU A 208 12.26 11.98 -3.95
N VAL A 209 12.21 10.70 -4.28
CA VAL A 209 13.31 9.76 -4.05
C VAL A 209 13.52 8.91 -5.29
N PRO A 210 14.69 9.01 -5.96
CA PRO A 210 15.78 9.97 -5.72
C PRO A 210 15.43 11.44 -5.97
N ASP A 211 16.39 12.35 -5.82
CA ASP A 211 16.20 13.76 -6.19
C ASP A 211 15.73 13.92 -7.64
N HIS A 212 15.11 15.07 -7.96
CA HIS A 212 14.48 15.31 -9.25
C HIS A 212 15.41 15.10 -10.46
N ARG A 213 16.69 15.49 -10.37
CA ARG A 213 17.64 15.32 -11.47
C ARG A 213 17.89 13.84 -11.76
N VAL A 214 18.04 13.02 -10.72
CA VAL A 214 18.20 11.57 -10.86
C VAL A 214 16.88 10.94 -11.34
N CYS A 215 15.73 11.35 -10.80
CA CYS A 215 14.42 10.92 -11.28
C CYS A 215 14.23 11.18 -12.78
N LYS A 216 14.63 12.35 -13.28
CA LYS A 216 14.55 12.68 -14.71
C LYS A 216 15.36 11.72 -15.58
N LYS A 217 16.57 11.36 -15.14
CA LYS A 217 17.42 10.41 -15.86
C LYS A 217 16.81 9.01 -15.84
N LEU A 218 16.50 8.49 -14.65
CA LEU A 218 15.90 7.16 -14.49
C LEU A 218 14.54 7.06 -15.21
N GLY A 219 13.79 8.15 -15.23
CA GLY A 219 12.51 8.23 -15.90
C GLY A 219 12.62 8.00 -17.41
N ILE A 220 13.64 8.59 -18.04
CA ILE A 220 13.97 8.32 -19.44
C ILE A 220 14.43 6.86 -19.57
N ASP A 221 15.43 6.45 -18.78
CA ASP A 221 16.06 5.13 -18.90
C ASP A 221 15.06 3.97 -18.77
N TYR A 222 14.04 4.11 -17.92
CA TYR A 222 13.08 3.03 -17.63
C TYR A 222 11.74 3.15 -18.36
N TYR A 223 11.32 4.36 -18.73
CA TYR A 223 9.95 4.59 -19.20
C TYR A 223 9.83 5.24 -20.57
N SER A 224 10.93 5.65 -21.23
CA SER A 224 10.85 6.29 -22.56
C SER A 224 10.26 5.38 -23.64
N GLU A 225 10.44 4.07 -23.52
CA GLU A 225 9.91 3.07 -24.46
C GLU A 225 8.58 2.48 -23.99
N SER A 226 8.12 2.83 -22.79
CA SER A 226 6.89 2.30 -22.22
C SER A 226 5.67 3.00 -22.82
N THR A 227 4.89 2.24 -23.60
CA THR A 227 3.60 2.69 -24.13
C THR A 227 2.43 2.44 -23.17
N ALA A 228 2.68 1.77 -22.04
CA ALA A 228 1.65 1.49 -21.05
C ALA A 228 1.13 2.79 -20.41
N ALA A 229 -0.20 2.85 -20.26
CA ALA A 229 -0.88 3.95 -19.58
C ALA A 229 -0.62 3.96 -18.07
N ALA A 230 -0.32 2.79 -17.49
CA ALA A 230 -0.05 2.62 -16.07
C ALA A 230 1.24 1.81 -15.86
N LEU A 231 1.94 2.12 -14.78
CA LEU A 231 3.01 1.27 -14.23
C LEU A 231 2.39 0.25 -13.28
N GLN A 232 2.72 -1.03 -13.43
CA GLN A 232 2.32 -2.06 -12.48
C GLN A 232 3.53 -2.51 -11.67
N LEU A 233 3.41 -2.49 -10.34
CA LEU A 233 4.43 -2.99 -9.42
C LEU A 233 3.85 -4.08 -8.53
N ASN A 234 4.52 -5.22 -8.46
CA ASN A 234 4.19 -6.27 -7.50
C ASN A 234 5.05 -6.09 -6.25
N ILE A 235 4.42 -5.97 -5.08
CA ILE A 235 5.14 -5.66 -3.83
C ILE A 235 5.85 -6.89 -3.24
N ASP A 236 5.65 -8.07 -3.84
CA ASP A 236 6.31 -9.31 -3.48
C ASP A 236 7.62 -9.57 -4.26
N ASP A 237 7.87 -8.82 -5.32
CA ASP A 237 9.05 -8.99 -6.19
C ASP A 237 10.31 -8.28 -5.63
N SER A 238 10.21 -7.67 -4.45
CA SER A 238 11.26 -6.92 -3.75
C SER A 238 11.99 -7.71 -2.66
#